data_AF-A0A9D9C4E1-F1
#
_entry.id   AF-A0A9D9C4E1-F1
#
_cell.length_a   1.000
_cell.length_b   1.000
_cell.length_c   1.000
_cell.angle_alpha   90.00
_cell.angle_beta   90.00
_cell.angle_gamma   90.00
#
_symmetry.space_group_name_H-M   'P 1'
#
loop_
_entity.id
_entity.type
_entity.pdbx_description
1 polymer ?
#
loop_
_entity_poly.entity_id
_entity_poly.type
_entity_poly.pdbx_seq_one_letter_code
_entity_poly.pdbx_strand_id
1 'polypeptide(L)'
;IAAIPDEIKRTVYIQHASQQLKMPERLIERAVNAQRNKLNAEKQKELEREQRQTHIPTYSPEGEKATSSPSSPTISQDNIEKAGLETYVAQMIIRYGERIMCTIEDEDGQDMPLSVAEYISLSLKDDAIQLQTPACRSILEEAIENAHTPNFRAEQYFNNHPNEQIRELAFKLGTDAVELSKLYDIPTFSTPIDKGTGQGNDTDLRLDEIVPSLIASYKLNVIQQELQTIIEQMKSSEVKADKDKYRQLLLQFTQKKKLSTELAKQCGDRVVLK
;
A
#
# COMPACT_ATOMS: atom_id res chain seq x y z
N ILE A 1 4.31 -24.28 -13.87
CA ILE A 1 3.48 -24.01 -15.07
C ILE A 1 4.12 -22.94 -15.97
N ALA A 2 4.42 -21.75 -15.46
CA ALA A 2 5.03 -20.66 -16.26
C ALA A 2 6.35 -21.02 -16.98
N ALA A 3 7.18 -21.88 -16.38
CA ALA A 3 8.44 -22.34 -16.98
C ALA A 3 8.29 -23.41 -18.09
N ILE A 4 7.09 -23.94 -18.34
CA ILE A 4 6.86 -24.96 -19.38
C ILE A 4 6.87 -24.26 -20.75
N PRO A 5 7.77 -24.60 -21.70
CA PRO A 5 7.83 -23.94 -23.01
C PRO A 5 6.62 -24.27 -23.88
N ASP A 6 6.28 -25.56 -23.95
CA ASP A 6 5.18 -26.13 -24.75
C ASP A 6 3.82 -25.59 -24.30
N GLU A 7 3.05 -25.08 -25.26
CA GLU A 7 1.75 -24.45 -25.02
C GLU A 7 0.66 -25.44 -24.65
N ILE A 8 0.62 -26.59 -25.32
CA ILE A 8 -0.39 -27.62 -25.09
C ILE A 8 -0.21 -28.21 -23.69
N LYS A 9 1.01 -28.55 -23.31
CA LYS A 9 1.33 -29.03 -21.95
C LYS A 9 0.95 -27.99 -20.92
N ARG A 10 1.24 -26.72 -21.17
CA ARG A 10 0.91 -25.63 -20.25
C ARG A 10 -0.59 -25.53 -20.02
N THR A 11 -1.43 -25.59 -21.05
CA THR A 11 -2.90 -25.58 -20.92
C THR A 11 -3.39 -26.77 -20.08
N VAL A 12 -2.87 -27.98 -20.32
CA VAL A 12 -3.22 -29.16 -19.51
C VAL A 12 -2.89 -28.97 -18.02
N TYR A 13 -1.74 -28.37 -17.72
CA TYR A 13 -1.36 -28.08 -16.33
C TYR A 13 -2.20 -26.96 -15.70
N ILE A 14 -2.65 -25.96 -16.48
CA ILE A 14 -3.55 -24.90 -16.00
C ILE A 14 -4.92 -25.52 -15.66
N GLN A 15 -5.45 -26.37 -16.52
CA GLN A 15 -6.70 -27.08 -16.28
C GLN A 15 -6.63 -27.99 -15.05
N HIS A 16 -5.55 -28.74 -14.88
CA HIS A 16 -5.33 -29.58 -13.70
C HIS A 16 -5.21 -28.74 -12.41
N ALA A 17 -4.49 -27.62 -12.47
CA ALA A 17 -4.36 -26.70 -11.34
C ALA A 17 -5.70 -26.03 -10.97
N SER A 18 -6.53 -25.70 -11.96
CA SER A 18 -7.88 -25.18 -11.78
C SER A 18 -8.76 -26.14 -10.98
N GLN A 19 -8.75 -27.42 -11.34
CA GLN A 19 -9.51 -28.47 -10.63
C GLN A 19 -8.99 -28.71 -9.21
N GLN A 20 -7.66 -28.78 -9.04
CA GLN A 20 -7.04 -29.07 -7.74
C GLN A 20 -7.21 -27.91 -6.74
N LEU A 21 -7.10 -26.67 -7.22
CA LEU A 21 -7.21 -25.47 -6.39
C LEU A 21 -8.66 -24.96 -6.27
N LYS A 22 -9.61 -25.59 -6.99
CA LYS A 22 -11.01 -25.15 -7.10
C LYS A 22 -11.11 -23.66 -7.48
N MET A 23 -10.31 -23.24 -8.45
CA MET A 23 -10.25 -21.85 -8.92
C MET A 23 -10.55 -21.77 -10.42
N PRO A 24 -11.19 -20.70 -10.91
CA PRO A 24 -11.41 -20.51 -12.34
C PRO A 24 -10.10 -20.52 -13.13
N GLU A 25 -10.07 -21.28 -14.22
CA GLU A 25 -8.90 -21.45 -15.11
C GLU A 25 -8.32 -20.10 -15.57
N ARG A 26 -9.20 -19.15 -15.93
CA ARG A 26 -8.82 -17.79 -16.36
C ARG A 26 -7.95 -17.03 -15.34
N LEU A 27 -8.12 -17.28 -14.04
CA LEU A 27 -7.28 -16.64 -13.01
C LEU A 27 -5.87 -17.26 -12.97
N ILE A 28 -5.80 -18.58 -13.14
CA ILE A 28 -4.52 -19.31 -13.20
C ILE A 28 -3.78 -18.95 -14.50
N GLU A 29 -4.48 -18.84 -15.62
CA GLU A 29 -3.94 -18.35 -16.88
C GLU A 29 -3.33 -16.95 -16.74
N ARG A 30 -4.06 -16.00 -16.15
CA ARG A 30 -3.56 -14.63 -15.90
C ARG A 30 -2.29 -14.65 -15.03
N ALA A 31 -2.29 -15.42 -13.95
CA ALA A 31 -1.12 -15.53 -13.06
C ALA A 31 0.09 -16.17 -13.77
N VAL A 32 -0.15 -17.21 -14.57
CA VAL A 32 0.89 -17.89 -15.35
C VAL A 32 1.48 -16.96 -16.42
N ASN A 33 0.64 -16.19 -17.11
CA ASN A 33 1.07 -15.25 -18.13
C ASN A 33 1.83 -14.06 -17.53
N ALA A 34 1.37 -13.52 -16.40
CA ALA A 34 2.10 -12.49 -15.65
C ALA A 34 3.50 -12.96 -15.25
N GLN A 35 3.61 -14.19 -14.73
CA GLN A 35 4.90 -14.76 -14.34
C GLN A 35 5.82 -15.02 -15.55
N ARG A 36 5.28 -15.43 -16.70
CA ARG A 36 6.07 -15.59 -17.93
C ARG A 36 6.60 -14.26 -18.46
N ASN A 37 5.78 -13.22 -18.44
CA ASN A 37 6.18 -11.89 -18.87
C ASN A 37 7.30 -11.34 -17.97
N LYS A 38 7.22 -11.59 -16.65
CA LYS A 38 8.29 -11.24 -15.71
C LYS A 38 9.60 -11.97 -16.03
N LEU A 39 9.56 -13.29 -16.22
CA LEU A 39 10.75 -14.09 -16.56
C LEU A 39 11.36 -13.69 -17.91
N ASN A 40 10.54 -13.34 -18.90
CA ASN A 40 11.02 -12.86 -20.19
C ASN A 40 11.63 -11.46 -20.09
N ALA A 41 11.05 -10.57 -19.29
CA ALA A 41 11.61 -9.23 -19.04
C ALA A 41 12.94 -9.29 -18.28
N GLU A 42 13.08 -10.19 -17.31
CA GLU A 42 14.34 -10.43 -16.58
C GLU A 42 15.42 -10.96 -17.53
N LYS A 43 15.10 -11.96 -18.37
CA LYS A 43 16.03 -12.47 -19.40
C LYS A 43 16.45 -11.40 -20.40
N GLN A 44 15.52 -10.57 -20.84
CA GLN A 44 15.81 -9.48 -21.79
C GLN A 44 16.75 -8.45 -21.17
N LYS A 45 16.54 -8.06 -19.91
CA LYS A 45 17.42 -7.14 -19.18
C LYS A 45 18.82 -7.73 -18.97
N GLU A 46 18.91 -9.03 -18.75
CA GLU A 46 20.20 -9.74 -18.60
C GLU A 46 20.98 -9.75 -19.92
N LEU A 47 20.31 -10.09 -21.04
CA LEU A 47 20.87 -10.00 -22.40
C LEU A 47 21.33 -8.57 -22.75
N GLU A 48 20.56 -7.55 -22.35
CA GLU A 48 20.90 -6.15 -22.61
C GLU A 48 22.09 -5.66 -21.76
N ARG A 49 22.25 -6.22 -20.55
CA ARG A 49 23.38 -5.93 -19.65
C ARG A 49 24.68 -6.56 -20.16
N GLU A 50 24.59 -7.77 -20.73
CA GLU A 50 25.72 -8.43 -21.40
C GLU A 50 26.13 -7.69 -22.68
N GLN A 51 25.18 -7.22 -23.49
CA GLN A 51 25.48 -6.44 -24.70
C GLN A 51 26.09 -5.06 -24.41
N ARG A 52 25.73 -4.43 -23.28
CA ARG A 52 26.30 -3.15 -22.84
C ARG A 52 27.75 -3.24 -22.34
N GLN A 53 28.26 -4.43 -22.00
CA GLN A 53 29.66 -4.60 -21.58
C GLN A 53 30.65 -4.66 -22.78
N THR A 54 30.17 -4.70 -24.02
CA THR A 54 31.01 -4.90 -25.22
C THR A 54 31.14 -3.70 -26.17
N HIS A 55 30.68 -2.49 -25.85
CA HIS A 55 30.76 -1.37 -26.82
C HIS A 55 31.15 0.01 -26.25
N ILE A 56 32.19 0.58 -26.86
CA ILE A 56 32.76 1.94 -26.65
C ILE A 56 31.92 2.94 -27.46
N PRO A 57 31.54 4.14 -26.95
CA PRO A 57 30.57 4.99 -27.62
C PRO A 57 31.21 5.98 -28.59
N THR A 58 30.65 6.09 -29.81
CA THR A 58 30.91 7.19 -30.74
C THR A 58 29.58 7.76 -31.28
N TYR A 59 29.30 9.00 -30.85
CA TYR A 59 28.63 10.14 -31.50
C TYR A 59 27.56 9.92 -32.62
N SER A 60 26.37 10.49 -32.42
CA SER A 60 25.27 10.71 -33.41
C SER A 60 25.49 12.02 -34.21
N PRO A 61 24.74 12.37 -35.29
CA PRO A 61 23.32 12.78 -35.19
C PRO A 61 22.42 12.56 -36.45
N GLU A 62 21.16 13.06 -36.35
CA GLU A 62 20.10 13.31 -37.38
C GLU A 62 19.35 12.10 -37.99
N GLY A 63 18.01 12.06 -38.18
CA GLY A 63 16.90 12.99 -37.93
C GLY A 63 15.54 12.35 -38.34
N GLU A 64 14.44 13.06 -38.04
CA GLU A 64 13.06 12.97 -38.59
C GLU A 64 11.96 12.06 -37.97
N LYS A 65 11.05 12.76 -37.27
CA LYS A 65 9.56 12.73 -37.26
C LYS A 65 8.80 11.40 -37.48
N ALA A 66 7.92 11.05 -36.52
CA ALA A 66 6.46 11.23 -36.64
C ALA A 66 5.66 10.63 -35.45
N THR A 67 4.49 11.26 -35.21
CA THR A 67 3.27 10.75 -34.55
C THR A 67 3.26 10.47 -33.05
N SER A 68 2.78 11.48 -32.32
CA SER A 68 2.20 11.41 -30.98
C SER A 68 0.81 10.76 -31.00
N SER A 69 0.63 9.72 -30.19
CA SER A 69 -0.65 9.35 -29.58
C SER A 69 -0.37 8.83 -28.15
N PRO A 70 -1.25 9.08 -27.17
CA PRO A 70 -0.85 9.20 -25.78
C PRO A 70 -0.66 7.82 -25.13
N SER A 71 0.60 7.48 -24.85
CA SER A 71 0.97 6.43 -23.92
C SER A 71 0.58 6.86 -22.50
N SER A 72 -0.43 6.19 -21.93
CA SER A 72 -0.67 6.27 -20.49
C SER A 72 0.54 5.65 -19.77
N PRO A 73 1.20 6.36 -18.85
CA PRO A 73 2.33 5.80 -18.12
C PRO A 73 1.76 4.79 -17.11
N THR A 74 1.98 3.50 -17.37
CA THR A 74 1.88 2.51 -16.28
C THR A 74 3.12 2.69 -15.42
N ILE A 75 2.98 3.50 -14.37
CA ILE A 75 3.97 3.65 -13.32
C ILE A 75 4.11 2.29 -12.63
N SER A 76 5.34 1.76 -12.62
CA SER A 76 5.70 0.51 -11.97
C SER A 76 5.39 0.57 -10.46
N GLN A 77 4.53 -0.33 -10.00
CA GLN A 77 4.11 -0.50 -8.60
C GLN A 77 5.28 -0.77 -7.62
N ASP A 78 6.42 -1.24 -8.13
CA ASP A 78 7.60 -1.61 -7.33
C ASP A 78 8.28 -0.43 -6.58
N ASN A 79 7.98 0.84 -6.92
CA ASN A 79 8.64 2.00 -6.30
C ASN A 79 7.86 2.66 -5.14
N ILE A 80 6.67 2.16 -4.78
CA ILE A 80 5.81 2.74 -3.73
C ILE A 80 5.92 1.95 -2.40
N GLU A 81 6.44 0.72 -2.42
CA GLU A 81 5.99 -0.33 -1.49
C GLU A 81 6.73 -0.51 -0.15
N LYS A 82 7.83 0.19 0.15
CA LYS A 82 8.59 -0.06 1.40
C LYS A 82 8.82 1.11 2.34
N ALA A 83 8.49 2.34 1.93
CA ALA A 83 8.62 3.54 2.76
C ALA A 83 7.40 4.49 2.69
N GLY A 84 6.31 4.09 2.01
CA GLY A 84 5.23 5.00 1.61
C GLY A 84 4.06 5.12 2.60
N LEU A 85 3.38 4.02 2.92
CA LEU A 85 2.07 4.09 3.59
C LEU A 85 2.13 4.58 5.03
N GLU A 86 3.06 4.09 5.84
CA GLU A 86 3.18 4.54 7.23
C GLU A 86 3.56 6.02 7.31
N THR A 87 4.43 6.46 6.41
CA THR A 87 4.82 7.86 6.23
C THR A 87 3.62 8.72 5.83
N TYR A 88 2.74 8.23 4.96
CA TYR A 88 1.49 8.93 4.64
C TYR A 88 0.53 8.99 5.84
N VAL A 89 0.46 7.93 6.65
CA VAL A 89 -0.33 7.96 7.89
C VAL A 89 0.21 9.02 8.84
N ALA A 90 1.53 9.03 9.07
CA ALA A 90 2.20 10.05 9.89
C ALA A 90 1.96 11.47 9.34
N GLN A 91 1.97 11.64 8.02
CA GLN A 91 1.69 12.92 7.39
C GLN A 91 0.26 13.41 7.60
N MET A 92 -0.73 12.51 7.50
CA MET A 92 -2.13 12.87 7.81
C MET A 92 -2.26 13.33 9.27
N ILE A 93 -1.54 12.69 10.20
CA ILE A 93 -1.52 13.07 11.61
C ILE A 93 -0.81 14.42 11.81
N ILE A 94 0.36 14.63 11.18
CA ILE A 94 1.11 15.89 11.33
C ILE A 94 0.33 17.08 10.78
N ARG A 95 -0.33 16.95 9.62
CA ARG A 95 -1.00 18.08 8.96
C ARG A 95 -2.43 18.30 9.44
N TYR A 96 -3.12 17.24 9.83
CA TYR A 96 -4.56 17.27 10.07
C TYR A 96 -4.98 16.56 11.37
N GLY A 97 -4.03 16.12 12.19
CA GLY A 97 -4.28 15.29 13.37
C GLY A 97 -5.29 15.87 14.34
N GLU A 98 -5.29 17.20 14.55
CA GLU A 98 -6.24 17.88 15.45
C GLU A 98 -7.61 18.14 14.83
N ARG A 99 -7.78 17.95 13.52
CA ARG A 99 -9.03 18.28 12.83
C ARG A 99 -10.07 17.20 13.10
N ILE A 100 -11.29 17.63 13.42
CA ILE A 100 -12.45 16.74 13.54
C ILE A 100 -12.76 16.14 12.17
N MET A 101 -12.81 14.80 12.12
CA MET A 101 -13.03 14.03 10.91
C MET A 101 -14.47 13.51 10.83
N CYS A 102 -14.99 12.94 11.93
CA CYS A 102 -16.35 12.39 12.00
C CYS A 102 -16.88 12.44 13.43
N THR A 103 -18.16 12.14 13.61
CA THR A 103 -18.77 11.88 14.92
C THR A 103 -19.11 10.39 15.02
N ILE A 104 -18.97 9.83 16.22
CA ILE A 104 -19.44 8.49 16.55
C ILE A 104 -20.43 8.59 17.71
N GLU A 105 -21.37 7.66 17.79
CA GLU A 105 -22.23 7.54 18.98
C GLU A 105 -21.49 6.75 20.06
N ASP A 106 -21.46 7.28 21.29
CA ASP A 106 -20.95 6.57 22.45
C ASP A 106 -21.96 5.56 23.02
N GLU A 107 -21.61 4.88 24.12
CA GLU A 107 -22.46 3.87 24.76
C GLU A 107 -23.80 4.44 25.27
N ASP A 108 -23.87 5.76 25.50
CA ASP A 108 -25.05 6.49 25.96
C ASP A 108 -25.84 7.13 24.79
N GLY A 109 -25.43 6.87 23.54
CA GLY A 109 -26.03 7.42 22.33
C GLY A 109 -25.75 8.92 22.12
N GLN A 110 -24.69 9.45 22.73
CA GLN A 110 -24.24 10.83 22.51
C GLN A 110 -23.24 10.90 21.36
N ASP A 111 -23.35 11.96 20.56
CA ASP A 111 -22.40 12.25 19.48
C ASP A 111 -21.05 12.71 20.05
N MET A 112 -20.03 11.85 19.91
CA MET A 112 -18.65 12.15 20.24
C MET A 112 -17.87 12.50 18.95
N PRO A 113 -17.33 13.73 18.84
CA PRO A 113 -16.48 14.10 17.71
C PRO A 113 -15.11 13.43 17.81
N LEU A 114 -14.66 12.82 16.71
CA LEU A 114 -13.34 12.23 16.57
C LEU A 114 -12.46 13.09 15.66
N SER A 115 -11.25 13.37 16.12
CA SER A 115 -10.19 13.90 15.28
C SER A 115 -9.59 12.85 14.33
N VAL A 116 -8.83 13.29 13.33
CA VAL A 116 -8.08 12.39 12.43
C VAL A 116 -7.16 11.46 13.22
N ALA A 117 -6.42 11.98 14.20
CA ALA A 117 -5.49 11.17 15.00
C ALA A 117 -6.24 10.09 15.81
N GLU A 118 -7.37 10.44 16.41
CA GLU A 118 -8.20 9.50 17.17
C GLU A 118 -8.82 8.43 16.28
N TYR A 119 -9.31 8.81 15.10
CA TYR A 119 -9.87 7.84 14.15
C TYR A 119 -8.83 6.83 13.70
N ILE A 120 -7.63 7.30 13.36
CA ILE A 120 -6.50 6.44 13.00
C ILE A 120 -6.16 5.50 14.16
N SER A 121 -6.11 6.01 15.40
CA SER A 121 -5.85 5.21 16.60
C SER A 121 -6.88 4.11 16.79
N LEU A 122 -8.17 4.46 16.77
CA LEU A 122 -9.28 3.55 16.98
C LEU A 122 -9.26 2.45 15.91
N SER A 123 -9.16 2.86 14.64
CA SER A 123 -9.15 1.92 13.51
C SER A 123 -7.99 0.93 13.61
N LEU A 124 -6.78 1.36 13.99
CA LEU A 124 -5.64 0.45 14.14
C LEU A 124 -5.79 -0.46 15.37
N LYS A 125 -6.34 0.05 16.48
CA LYS A 125 -6.57 -0.72 17.72
C LYS A 125 -7.59 -1.85 17.53
N ASP A 126 -8.65 -1.63 16.77
CA ASP A 126 -9.68 -2.65 16.48
C ASP A 126 -9.08 -3.93 15.87
N ASP A 127 -8.03 -3.77 15.06
CA ASP A 127 -7.33 -4.88 14.41
C ASP A 127 -6.04 -5.31 15.15
N ALA A 128 -5.77 -4.75 16.33
CA ALA A 128 -4.53 -4.94 17.09
C ALA A 128 -3.25 -4.66 16.27
N ILE A 129 -3.32 -3.66 15.37
CA ILE A 129 -2.19 -3.22 14.54
C ILE A 129 -1.54 -1.98 15.16
N GLN A 130 -0.23 -1.88 15.02
CA GLN A 130 0.54 -0.72 15.45
C GLN A 130 1.41 -0.20 14.30
N LEU A 131 1.70 1.10 14.32
CA LEU A 131 2.72 1.69 13.46
C LEU A 131 4.08 1.05 13.78
N GLN A 132 4.83 0.65 12.75
CA GLN A 132 6.08 -0.11 12.92
C GLN A 132 7.25 0.79 13.32
N THR A 133 7.29 2.00 12.77
CA THR A 133 8.31 3.03 13.00
C THR A 133 8.06 3.70 14.35
N PRO A 134 9.02 3.65 15.30
CA PRO A 134 8.84 4.25 16.62
C PRO A 134 8.45 5.73 16.58
N ALA A 135 9.06 6.53 15.71
CA ALA A 135 8.73 7.94 15.58
C ALA A 135 7.30 8.19 15.07
N CYS A 136 6.80 7.37 14.14
CA CYS A 136 5.41 7.48 13.67
C CYS A 136 4.41 7.10 14.78
N ARG A 137 4.77 6.13 15.61
CA ARG A 137 3.98 5.75 16.79
C ARG A 137 3.90 6.89 17.81
N SER A 138 5.04 7.50 18.15
CA SER A 138 5.07 8.66 19.06
C SER A 138 4.28 9.84 18.51
N ILE A 139 4.38 10.13 17.21
CA ILE A 139 3.55 11.15 16.54
C ILE A 139 2.06 10.87 16.74
N LEU A 140 1.61 9.63 16.53
CA LEU A 140 0.21 9.27 16.74
C LEU A 140 -0.21 9.43 18.20
N GLU A 141 0.58 8.91 19.14
CA GLU A 141 0.30 8.97 20.58
C GLU A 141 0.20 10.41 21.07
N GLU A 142 1.20 11.25 20.77
CA GLU A 142 1.24 12.65 21.17
C GLU A 142 0.14 13.49 20.51
N ALA A 143 -0.23 13.18 19.26
CA ALA A 143 -1.33 13.86 18.59
C ALA A 143 -2.68 13.59 19.28
N ILE A 144 -2.91 12.35 19.75
CA ILE A 144 -4.13 11.98 20.48
C ILE A 144 -4.15 12.67 21.85
N GLU A 145 -3.03 12.64 22.58
CA GLU A 145 -2.91 13.27 23.90
C GLU A 145 -3.22 14.78 23.86
N ASN A 146 -2.88 15.43 22.75
CA ASN A 146 -3.10 16.86 22.56
C ASN A 146 -4.33 17.22 21.72
N ALA A 147 -5.08 16.24 21.19
CA ALA A 147 -6.17 16.46 20.23
C ALA A 147 -7.27 17.41 20.76
N HIS A 148 -7.52 17.37 22.07
CA HIS A 148 -8.53 18.22 22.72
C HIS A 148 -7.94 19.44 23.43
N THR A 149 -6.63 19.67 23.34
CA THR A 149 -5.98 20.85 23.90
C THR A 149 -6.40 22.08 23.10
N PRO A 150 -6.94 23.14 23.73
CA PRO A 150 -7.37 24.35 23.03
C PRO A 150 -6.22 24.97 22.23
N ASN A 151 -6.49 25.30 20.96
CA ASN A 151 -5.53 25.87 20.01
C ASN A 151 -4.31 24.98 19.69
N PHE A 152 -4.37 23.68 19.97
CA PHE A 152 -3.35 22.75 19.50
C PHE A 152 -3.28 22.73 17.97
N ARG A 153 -2.06 22.66 17.43
CA ARG A 153 -1.75 22.57 16.01
C ARG A 153 -0.69 21.51 15.82
N ALA A 154 -1.08 20.34 15.30
CA ALA A 154 -0.19 19.19 15.18
C ALA A 154 1.07 19.58 14.39
N GLU A 155 0.92 20.27 13.27
CA GLU A 155 2.03 20.64 12.39
C GLU A 155 3.05 21.52 13.11
N GLN A 156 2.61 22.56 13.82
CA GLN A 156 3.50 23.45 14.55
C GLN A 156 4.16 22.74 15.73
N TYR A 157 3.42 21.88 16.42
CA TYR A 157 3.92 21.11 17.55
C TYR A 157 5.06 20.16 17.10
N PHE A 158 4.82 19.34 16.08
CA PHE A 158 5.81 18.35 15.64
C PHE A 158 7.03 18.98 14.96
N ASN A 159 6.88 20.12 14.28
CA ASN A 159 8.02 20.89 13.75
C ASN A 159 8.94 21.45 14.84
N ASN A 160 8.45 21.62 16.07
CA ASN A 160 9.23 22.13 17.21
C ASN A 160 9.49 21.04 18.28
N HIS A 161 9.33 19.77 17.91
CA HIS A 161 9.42 18.66 18.83
C HIS A 161 10.86 18.48 19.40
N PRO A 162 11.02 18.14 20.70
CA PRO A 162 12.34 17.94 21.32
C PRO A 162 13.14 16.78 20.72
N ASN A 163 12.45 15.71 20.28
CA ASN A 163 13.08 14.61 19.56
C ASN A 163 13.38 15.00 18.11
N GLU A 164 14.66 14.98 17.74
CA GLU A 164 15.17 15.30 16.40
C GLU A 164 14.54 14.45 15.29
N GLN A 165 14.34 13.15 15.51
CA GLN A 165 13.75 12.26 14.49
C GLN A 165 12.31 12.63 14.16
N ILE A 166 11.53 13.01 15.17
CA ILE A 166 10.14 13.46 14.98
C ILE A 166 10.13 14.81 14.26
N ARG A 167 11.02 15.73 14.64
CA ARG A 167 11.16 17.03 13.98
C ARG A 167 11.56 16.89 12.51
N GLU A 168 12.52 16.03 12.19
CA GLU A 168 12.94 15.76 10.81
C GLU A 168 11.79 15.18 9.97
N LEU A 169 11.05 14.20 10.53
CA LEU A 169 9.87 13.65 9.88
C LEU A 169 8.79 14.71 9.69
N ALA A 170 8.51 15.53 10.70
CA ALA A 170 7.53 16.60 10.63
C ALA A 170 7.90 17.64 9.58
N PHE A 171 9.16 18.06 9.52
CA PHE A 171 9.64 18.99 8.51
C PHE A 171 9.50 18.41 7.10
N LYS A 172 9.93 17.17 6.91
CA LYS A 172 9.84 16.48 5.61
C LYS A 172 8.38 16.33 5.16
N LEU A 173 7.50 15.92 6.04
CA LEU A 173 6.11 15.59 5.72
C LEU A 173 5.14 16.78 5.78
N GLY A 174 5.50 17.83 6.50
CA GLY A 174 4.77 19.10 6.52
C GLY A 174 5.02 19.95 5.28
N THR A 175 6.26 19.95 4.77
CA THR A 175 6.67 20.79 3.63
C THR A 175 6.38 20.16 2.28
N ASP A 176 6.59 18.84 2.15
CA ASP A 176 6.22 18.10 0.94
C ASP A 176 4.71 17.86 0.97
N ALA A 177 3.94 18.81 0.42
CA ALA A 177 2.58 18.53 0.01
C ALA A 177 2.65 17.25 -0.82
N VAL A 178 2.07 16.16 -0.31
CA VAL A 178 1.92 14.94 -1.10
C VAL A 178 1.41 15.39 -2.45
N GLU A 179 2.07 14.94 -3.52
CA GLU A 179 1.37 14.88 -4.79
C GLU A 179 0.20 13.94 -4.53
N LEU A 180 -0.93 14.48 -4.06
CA LEU A 180 -2.11 13.73 -3.65
C LEU A 180 -2.55 12.78 -4.76
N SER A 181 -2.12 13.04 -6.01
CA SER A 181 -2.14 12.10 -7.13
C SER A 181 -1.65 10.69 -6.76
N LYS A 182 -0.54 10.53 -6.04
CA LYS A 182 0.00 9.23 -5.62
C LYS A 182 -0.88 8.53 -4.58
N LEU A 183 -1.61 9.30 -3.76
CA LEU A 183 -2.58 8.77 -2.82
C LEU A 183 -3.85 8.33 -3.58
N TYR A 184 -4.31 9.13 -4.55
CA TYR A 184 -5.42 8.79 -5.45
C TYR A 184 -5.13 7.64 -6.41
N ASP A 185 -3.84 7.36 -6.69
CA ASP A 185 -3.40 6.18 -7.45
C ASP A 185 -3.41 4.89 -6.61
N ILE A 186 -3.68 4.97 -5.30
CA ILE A 186 -3.94 3.78 -4.49
C ILE A 186 -5.25 3.17 -5.03
N PRO A 187 -5.25 1.90 -5.47
CA PRO A 187 -6.35 1.26 -6.22
C PRO A 187 -7.70 1.20 -5.48
N THR A 188 -7.74 1.64 -4.23
CA THR A 188 -8.91 1.74 -3.35
C THR A 188 -9.74 3.00 -3.61
N PHE A 189 -9.17 4.05 -4.23
CA PHE A 189 -9.93 5.24 -4.65
C PHE A 189 -10.70 4.95 -5.95
N SER A 190 -11.82 4.22 -5.83
CA SER A 190 -12.65 3.81 -6.98
C SER A 190 -13.49 4.94 -7.60
N THR A 191 -13.34 6.19 -7.15
CA THR A 191 -13.96 7.35 -7.80
C THR A 191 -12.87 8.29 -8.31
N PRO A 192 -12.93 8.73 -9.58
CA PRO A 192 -12.18 9.88 -10.04
C PRO A 192 -12.57 11.06 -9.15
N ILE A 193 -11.67 11.47 -8.26
CA ILE A 193 -11.85 12.72 -7.51
C ILE A 193 -11.60 13.82 -8.54
N ASP A 194 -12.66 14.56 -8.86
CA ASP A 194 -12.61 15.68 -9.79
C ASP A 194 -11.46 16.58 -9.34
N LYS A 195 -10.43 16.69 -10.20
CA LYS A 195 -9.36 17.66 -10.02
C LYS A 195 -9.99 19.03 -10.33
N GLY A 196 -10.76 19.54 -9.37
CA GLY A 196 -11.32 20.87 -9.42
C GLY A 196 -10.22 21.83 -9.81
N THR A 197 -10.39 22.47 -10.97
CA THR A 197 -9.49 23.49 -11.46
C THR A 197 -9.40 24.61 -10.42
N GLY A 198 -8.21 24.81 -9.86
CA GLY A 198 -7.83 26.05 -9.18
C GLY A 198 -7.62 25.91 -7.68
N GLN A 199 -6.39 26.22 -7.24
CA GLN A 199 -6.09 26.85 -5.95
C GLN A 199 -7.04 26.48 -4.79
N GLY A 200 -7.05 25.19 -4.39
CA GLY A 200 -7.82 24.73 -3.24
C GLY A 200 -6.97 24.80 -1.98
N ASN A 201 -7.40 25.59 -1.00
CA ASN A 201 -6.83 25.62 0.34
C ASN A 201 -6.99 24.25 1.02
N ASP A 202 -6.23 23.97 2.09
CA ASP A 202 -6.31 22.75 2.93
C ASP A 202 -7.72 22.42 3.47
N THR A 203 -8.73 23.25 3.21
CA THR A 203 -10.14 23.10 3.63
C THR A 203 -10.97 22.13 2.78
N ASP A 204 -10.55 21.80 1.55
CA ASP A 204 -11.33 20.93 0.63
C ASP A 204 -10.87 19.46 0.60
N LEU A 205 -9.97 19.06 1.51
CA LEU A 205 -9.54 17.66 1.61
C LEU A 205 -10.68 16.81 2.19
N ARG A 206 -11.15 15.82 1.41
CA ARG A 206 -12.11 14.78 1.84
C ARG A 206 -11.45 13.79 2.80
N LEU A 207 -11.09 14.27 4.00
CA LEU A 207 -10.37 13.48 5.02
C LEU A 207 -11.15 12.23 5.44
N ASP A 208 -12.47 12.34 5.47
CA ASP A 208 -13.45 11.27 5.71
C ASP A 208 -13.41 10.14 4.67
N GLU A 209 -12.87 10.38 3.48
CA GLU A 209 -12.62 9.34 2.48
C GLU A 209 -11.16 8.89 2.46
N ILE A 210 -10.25 9.87 2.47
CA ILE A 210 -8.83 9.66 2.29
C ILE A 210 -8.24 8.87 3.46
N VAL A 211 -8.52 9.30 4.70
CA VAL A 211 -7.92 8.69 5.90
C VAL A 211 -8.38 7.24 6.05
N PRO A 212 -9.68 6.90 5.98
CA PRO A 212 -10.09 5.49 6.03
C PRO A 212 -9.48 4.62 4.93
N SER A 213 -9.39 5.13 3.69
CA SER A 213 -8.79 4.41 2.56
C SER A 213 -7.30 4.13 2.79
N LEU A 214 -6.56 5.15 3.26
CA LEU A 214 -5.14 5.03 3.59
C LEU A 214 -4.91 4.02 4.73
N ILE A 215 -5.74 4.06 5.78
CA ILE A 215 -5.64 3.12 6.89
C ILE A 215 -5.95 1.69 6.44
N ALA A 216 -6.97 1.49 5.61
CA ALA A 216 -7.27 0.17 5.06
C ALA A 216 -6.12 -0.37 4.19
N SER A 217 -5.48 0.51 3.41
CA SER A 217 -4.28 0.17 2.61
C SER A 217 -3.08 -0.18 3.49
N TYR A 218 -2.86 0.56 4.58
CA TYR A 218 -1.81 0.27 5.55
C TYR A 218 -2.04 -1.08 6.23
N LYS A 219 -3.25 -1.36 6.73
CA LYS A 219 -3.63 -2.64 7.33
C LYS A 219 -3.39 -3.80 6.36
N LEU A 220 -3.79 -3.65 5.10
CA LEU A 220 -3.53 -4.64 4.06
C LEU A 220 -2.03 -4.88 3.85
N ASN A 221 -1.22 -3.81 3.85
CA ASN A 221 0.23 -3.93 3.72
C ASN A 221 0.84 -4.69 4.91
N VAL A 222 0.41 -4.40 6.15
CA VAL A 222 0.86 -5.13 7.34
C VAL A 222 0.57 -6.63 7.21
N ILE A 223 -0.66 -7.01 6.83
CA ILE A 223 -1.03 -8.42 6.64
C ILE A 223 -0.19 -9.07 5.51
N GLN A 224 0.08 -8.34 4.42
CA GLN A 224 0.93 -8.83 3.34
C GLN A 224 2.37 -9.09 3.80
N GLN A 225 2.94 -8.21 4.62
CA GLN A 225 4.27 -8.41 5.21
C GLN A 225 4.31 -9.62 6.15
N GLU A 226 3.29 -9.82 6.97
CA GLU A 226 3.19 -11.00 7.83
C GLU A 226 3.10 -12.30 7.01
N LEU A 227 2.33 -12.30 5.93
CA LEU A 227 2.25 -13.44 5.01
C LEU A 227 3.60 -13.75 4.36
N GLN A 228 4.37 -12.72 3.97
CA GLN A 228 5.73 -12.92 3.47
C GLN A 228 6.65 -13.49 4.55
N THR A 229 6.55 -13.02 5.79
CA THR A 229 7.30 -13.55 6.93
C THR A 229 7.01 -15.04 7.15
N ILE A 230 5.74 -15.44 7.12
CA ILE A 230 5.35 -16.86 7.26
C ILE A 230 5.92 -17.71 6.12
N ILE A 231 5.82 -17.23 4.87
CA ILE A 231 6.42 -17.92 3.72
C ILE A 231 7.92 -18.10 3.91
N GLU A 232 8.62 -17.08 4.40
CA GLU A 232 10.06 -17.14 4.63
C GLU A 232 10.42 -18.14 5.75
N GLN A 233 9.67 -18.13 6.86
CA GLN A 233 9.82 -19.11 7.93
C GLN A 233 9.64 -20.55 7.43
N MET A 234 8.66 -20.79 6.55
CA MET A 234 8.41 -22.09 5.92
C MET A 234 9.53 -22.56 4.98
N LYS A 235 10.40 -21.67 4.49
CA LYS A 235 11.55 -22.06 3.65
C LYS A 235 12.70 -22.64 4.46
N SER A 236 12.79 -22.32 5.75
CA SER A 236 13.88 -22.75 6.62
C SER A 236 13.98 -24.28 6.72
N SER A 237 15.20 -24.80 6.81
CA SER A 237 15.47 -26.25 6.89
C SER A 237 14.90 -26.86 8.17
N GLU A 238 14.96 -26.12 9.28
CA GLU A 238 14.42 -26.53 10.59
C GLU A 238 12.91 -26.77 10.51
N VAL A 239 12.15 -25.82 9.95
CA VAL A 239 10.69 -25.93 9.82
C VAL A 239 10.29 -27.02 8.81
N LYS A 240 11.08 -27.24 7.75
CA LYS A 240 10.82 -28.33 6.79
C LYS A 240 11.00 -29.73 7.40
N ALA A 241 11.91 -29.86 8.36
CA ALA A 241 12.11 -31.12 9.07
C ALA A 241 11.00 -31.38 10.11
N ASP A 242 10.44 -30.32 10.69
CA ASP A 242 9.36 -30.38 11.68
C ASP A 242 7.97 -30.25 11.02
N LYS A 243 7.34 -31.41 10.78
CA LYS A 243 6.03 -31.48 10.11
C LYS A 243 4.91 -30.76 10.87
N ASP A 244 5.01 -30.67 12.20
CA ASP A 244 3.97 -30.04 13.02
C ASP A 244 4.11 -28.52 12.98
N LYS A 245 5.34 -27.99 13.12
CA LYS A 245 5.62 -26.55 12.89
C LYS A 245 5.22 -26.13 11.48
N TYR A 246 5.53 -26.94 10.46
CA TYR A 246 5.15 -26.64 9.07
C TYR A 246 3.62 -26.56 8.91
N ARG A 247 2.88 -27.52 9.49
CA ARG A 247 1.40 -27.50 9.46
C ARG A 247 0.82 -26.28 10.18
N GLN A 248 1.37 -25.90 11.32
CA GLN A 248 0.93 -24.73 12.07
C GLN A 248 1.11 -23.45 11.25
N LEU A 249 2.28 -23.26 10.63
CA LEU A 249 2.54 -22.11 9.76
C LEU A 249 1.63 -22.10 8.52
N LEU A 250 1.35 -23.25 7.92
CA LEU A 250 0.41 -23.35 6.79
C LEU A 250 -1.02 -22.94 7.20
N LEU A 251 -1.46 -23.31 8.41
CA LEU A 251 -2.76 -22.95 8.94
C LEU A 251 -2.84 -21.43 9.19
N GLN A 252 -1.82 -20.84 9.81
CA GLN A 252 -1.71 -19.39 10.00
C GLN A 252 -1.70 -18.64 8.66
N PHE A 253 -0.93 -19.12 7.67
CA PHE A 253 -0.91 -18.57 6.33
C PHE A 253 -2.30 -18.55 5.70
N THR A 254 -3.03 -19.67 5.79
CA THR A 254 -4.37 -19.80 5.21
C THR A 254 -5.36 -18.84 5.86
N GLN A 255 -5.33 -18.73 7.20
CA GLN A 255 -6.18 -17.81 7.96
C GLN A 255 -5.89 -16.35 7.59
N LYS A 256 -4.61 -15.92 7.65
CA LYS A 256 -4.22 -14.56 7.28
C LYS A 256 -4.50 -14.24 5.81
N LYS A 257 -4.35 -15.21 4.90
CA LYS A 257 -4.66 -15.02 3.47
C LYS A 257 -6.16 -14.82 3.23
N LYS A 258 -7.02 -15.53 3.98
CA LYS A 258 -8.46 -15.31 3.95
C LYS A 258 -8.82 -13.90 4.43
N LEU A 259 -8.25 -13.47 5.56
CA LEU A 259 -8.45 -12.12 6.11
C LEU A 259 -7.98 -11.03 5.13
N SER A 260 -6.79 -11.19 4.54
CA SER A 260 -6.27 -10.28 3.51
C SER A 260 -7.21 -10.15 2.30
N THR A 261 -7.83 -11.26 1.88
CA THR A 261 -8.78 -11.25 0.76
C THR A 261 -10.06 -10.54 1.13
N GLU A 262 -10.56 -10.74 2.35
CA GLU A 262 -11.76 -10.06 2.83
C GLU A 262 -11.54 -8.55 2.98
N LEU A 263 -10.43 -8.15 3.60
CA LEU A 263 -10.07 -6.75 3.74
C LEU A 263 -9.87 -6.08 2.38
N ALA A 264 -9.19 -6.75 1.43
CA ALA A 264 -9.01 -6.21 0.08
C ALA A 264 -10.33 -6.04 -0.68
N LYS A 265 -11.33 -6.91 -0.43
CA LYS A 265 -12.68 -6.72 -0.96
C LYS A 265 -13.36 -5.52 -0.33
N GLN A 266 -13.31 -5.36 0.99
CA GLN A 266 -13.88 -4.19 1.67
C GLN A 266 -13.24 -2.88 1.19
N CYS A 267 -11.94 -2.91 0.86
CA CYS A 267 -11.26 -1.80 0.19
C CYS A 267 -11.81 -1.57 -1.23
N GLY A 268 -11.93 -2.60 -2.06
CA GLY A 268 -12.37 -2.47 -3.46
C GLY A 268 -13.88 -2.27 -3.68
N ASP A 269 -14.72 -2.75 -2.76
CA ASP A 269 -16.19 -2.70 -2.81
C ASP A 269 -16.76 -1.41 -2.18
N ARG A 270 -15.92 -0.45 -1.73
CA ARG A 270 -16.33 0.91 -1.33
C ARG A 270 -16.80 1.77 -2.52
N VAL A 271 -17.46 1.15 -3.50
CA VAL A 271 -18.29 1.80 -4.50
C VAL A 271 -19.63 2.13 -3.84
N VAL A 272 -19.74 3.38 -3.38
CA VAL A 272 -20.97 4.17 -3.29
C VAL A 272 -22.17 3.48 -2.61
N LEU A 273 -22.32 3.69 -1.30
CA LEU A 273 -23.68 3.82 -0.75
C LEU A 273 -24.04 5.29 -0.83
N LYS A 274 -24.93 5.59 -1.79
CA LYS A 274 -25.59 6.88 -2.00
C LYS A 274 -26.63 7.13 -0.93
#